data_AF-A0A3M2DQG0-F1
#
_entry.id   AF-A0A3M2DQG0-F1
#
_cell.length_a   1.000
_cell.length_b   1.000
_cell.length_c   1.000
_cell.angle_alpha   90.00
_cell.angle_beta   90.00
_cell.angle_gamma   90.00
#
_symmetry.space_group_name_H-M   'P 1'
#
loop_
_entity.id
_entity.type
_entity.pdbx_description
1 polymer ?
#
loop_
_entity_poly.entity_id
_entity_poly.type
_entity_poly.pdbx_seq_one_letter_code
_entity_poly.pdbx_strand_id
1 'polypeptide(L)'
;MRAHVRNFLTLEEYRARGDAAGCARVLAGKIIGECVPCFRVHESGDFYSEFQIDVWARVARALPEIKFWAYTRTYWLNYGPLVELPNWQHYFSIDDDNFEAVLKTRASLSYGHKIKLAEISPTGIDSAKYITRSTGFTCPAGKGQALDGVPGACLRCKLCWSGKCRKSPVFIKH
;
A
#
# COMPACT_ATOMS: atom_id res chain seq x y z
N MET A 1 12.51 -11.06 -0.75
CA MET A 1 13.58 -10.26 -0.10
C MET A 1 14.49 -9.45 -1.04
N ARG A 2 14.96 -9.94 -2.22
CA ARG A 2 15.94 -9.19 -3.05
C ARG A 2 15.39 -7.98 -3.82
N ALA A 3 14.12 -7.97 -4.23
CA ALA A 3 13.54 -6.90 -5.06
C ALA A 3 13.28 -5.60 -4.27
N HIS A 4 12.76 -5.69 -3.04
CA HIS A 4 12.45 -4.51 -2.22
C HIS A 4 13.69 -3.72 -1.82
N VAL A 5 14.76 -4.41 -1.40
CA VAL A 5 16.05 -3.77 -1.09
C VAL A 5 16.61 -3.07 -2.32
N ARG A 6 16.50 -3.68 -3.51
CA ARG A 6 16.95 -3.06 -4.76
C ARG A 6 16.13 -1.83 -5.14
N ASN A 7 14.82 -1.83 -4.91
CA ASN A 7 13.99 -0.65 -5.17
C ASN A 7 14.31 0.48 -4.20
N PHE A 8 14.51 0.18 -2.91
CA PHE A 8 14.96 1.16 -1.92
C PHE A 8 16.31 1.79 -2.30
N LEU A 9 17.31 0.99 -2.66
CA LEU A 9 18.61 1.51 -3.08
C LEU A 9 18.52 2.38 -4.34
N THR A 10 17.69 1.98 -5.32
CA THR A 10 17.42 2.82 -6.50
C THR A 10 16.72 4.13 -6.11
N LEU A 11 15.78 4.12 -5.17
CA LEU A 11 15.15 5.34 -4.68
C LEU A 11 16.18 6.26 -4.02
N GLU A 12 17.05 5.74 -3.16
CA GLU A 12 18.08 6.51 -2.47
C GLU A 12 19.11 7.13 -3.43
N GLU A 13 19.61 6.34 -4.38
CA GLU A 13 20.58 6.80 -5.38
C GLU A 13 20.03 7.99 -6.19
N TYR A 14 18.80 7.88 -6.68
CA TYR A 14 18.19 8.93 -7.48
C TYR A 14 17.69 10.11 -6.65
N ARG A 15 17.30 9.87 -5.39
CA ARG A 15 16.98 10.94 -4.44
C ARG A 15 18.17 11.84 -4.20
N ALA A 16 19.36 11.26 -4.01
CA ALA A 16 20.60 12.03 -3.85
C ALA A 16 20.92 12.92 -5.08
N ARG A 17 20.42 12.55 -6.26
CA ARG A 17 20.56 13.31 -7.51
C ARG A 17 19.39 14.26 -7.78
N GLY A 18 18.31 14.20 -7.01
CA GLY A 18 17.07 14.93 -7.28
C GLY A 18 16.32 14.47 -8.55
N ASP A 19 16.61 13.27 -9.08
CA ASP A 19 16.08 12.80 -10.36
C ASP A 19 14.90 11.81 -10.19
N ALA A 20 13.74 12.33 -9.81
CA ALA A 20 12.53 11.53 -9.64
C ALA A 20 12.06 10.89 -10.97
N ALA A 21 12.23 11.59 -12.09
CA ALA A 21 11.81 11.11 -13.39
C ALA A 21 12.65 9.92 -13.86
N GLY A 22 13.98 10.00 -13.71
CA GLY A 22 14.88 8.89 -13.99
C GLY A 22 14.64 7.69 -13.09
N CYS A 23 14.42 7.94 -11.79
CA CYS A 23 14.07 6.87 -10.86
C CYS A 23 12.80 6.14 -11.30
N ALA A 24 11.76 6.88 -11.65
CA ALA A 24 10.50 6.32 -12.11
C ALA A 24 10.66 5.48 -13.39
N ARG A 25 11.46 5.94 -14.37
CA ARG A 25 11.75 5.16 -15.58
C ARG A 25 12.41 3.83 -15.25
N VAL A 26 13.41 3.82 -14.36
CA VAL A 26 14.11 2.59 -13.95
C VAL A 26 13.17 1.63 -13.23
N LEU A 27 12.37 2.13 -12.28
CA LEU A 27 11.42 1.29 -11.55
C LEU A 27 10.32 0.73 -12.45
N ALA A 28 9.77 1.53 -13.35
CA ALA A 28 8.78 1.08 -14.33
C ALA A 28 9.35 -0.02 -15.23
N GLY A 29 10.58 0.13 -15.72
CA GLY A 29 11.24 -0.89 -16.53
C GLY A 29 11.41 -2.22 -15.80
N LYS A 30 11.72 -2.20 -14.50
CA LYS A 30 11.76 -3.42 -13.67
C LYS A 30 10.39 -4.10 -13.58
N ILE A 31 9.33 -3.33 -13.34
CA ILE A 31 7.96 -3.86 -13.21
C ILE A 31 7.48 -4.47 -14.53
N ILE A 32 7.73 -3.80 -15.66
CA ILE A 32 7.42 -4.35 -16.99
C ILE A 32 8.13 -5.68 -17.20
N GLY A 33 9.42 -5.78 -16.85
CA GLY A 33 10.20 -7.02 -16.97
C GLY A 33 9.67 -8.18 -16.12
N GLU A 34 8.94 -7.89 -15.04
CA GLU A 34 8.31 -8.91 -14.19
C GLU A 34 6.95 -9.40 -14.74
N CYS A 35 6.35 -8.70 -15.70
CA CYS A 35 5.06 -9.05 -16.33
C CYS A 35 3.94 -9.36 -15.31
N VAL A 36 3.82 -8.52 -14.28
CA VAL A 36 2.83 -8.67 -13.20
C VAL A 36 1.61 -7.81 -13.47
N PRO A 37 0.36 -8.27 -13.21
CA PRO A 37 -0.85 -7.45 -13.40
C PRO A 37 -1.05 -6.40 -12.29
N CYS A 38 -0.26 -6.48 -11.23
CA CYS A 38 -0.38 -5.60 -10.07
C CYS A 38 0.94 -5.58 -9.28
N PHE A 39 1.17 -4.50 -8.53
CA PHE A 39 2.42 -4.27 -7.80
C PHE A 39 2.17 -3.69 -6.40
N ARG A 40 2.68 -4.36 -5.36
CA ARG A 40 2.67 -3.85 -3.99
C ARG A 40 3.97 -3.08 -3.75
N VAL A 41 3.86 -1.77 -3.46
CA VAL A 41 5.03 -0.90 -3.35
C VAL A 41 5.94 -1.25 -2.17
N HIS A 42 5.37 -1.68 -1.04
CA HIS A 42 6.12 -2.13 0.13
C HIS A 42 5.67 -3.53 0.56
N GLU A 43 6.55 -4.53 0.49
CA GLU A 43 6.38 -5.80 1.21
C GLU A 43 6.64 -5.59 2.70
N SER A 44 7.65 -4.76 3.03
CA SER A 44 7.95 -4.20 4.35
C SER A 44 8.47 -2.76 4.20
N GLY A 45 8.28 -1.93 5.24
CA GLY A 45 8.66 -0.52 5.26
C GLY A 45 7.54 0.45 4.88
N ASP A 46 7.85 1.74 4.93
CA ASP A 46 6.93 2.86 4.75
C ASP A 46 7.49 3.90 3.77
N PHE A 47 6.61 4.77 3.26
CA PHE A 47 7.04 5.99 2.60
C PHE A 47 7.71 6.91 3.63
N TYR A 48 8.83 7.53 3.29
CA TYR A 48 9.58 8.41 4.21
C TYR A 48 9.93 9.78 3.59
N SER A 49 9.48 10.06 2.37
CA SER A 49 9.76 11.33 1.70
C SER A 49 8.79 11.60 0.56
N GLU A 50 8.49 12.88 0.30
CA GLU A 50 7.72 13.34 -0.88
C GLU A 50 8.35 12.91 -2.21
N PHE A 51 9.68 12.76 -2.27
CA PHE A 51 10.39 12.23 -3.43
C PHE A 51 9.85 10.86 -3.87
N GLN A 52 9.63 9.95 -2.92
CA GLN A 52 9.07 8.63 -3.23
C GLN A 52 7.63 8.73 -3.72
N ILE A 53 6.83 9.64 -3.15
CA ILE A 53 5.46 9.85 -3.61
C ILE A 53 5.46 10.29 -5.07
N ASP A 54 6.30 11.25 -5.45
CA ASP A 54 6.42 11.70 -6.85
C ASP A 54 6.89 10.56 -7.76
N VAL A 55 7.94 9.82 -7.37
CA VAL A 55 8.44 8.67 -8.14
C VAL A 55 7.33 7.64 -8.37
N TRP A 56 6.64 7.21 -7.32
CA TRP A 56 5.60 6.18 -7.45
C TRP A 56 4.37 6.69 -8.21
N ALA A 57 4.03 7.97 -8.10
CA ALA A 57 2.97 8.57 -8.90
C ALA A 57 3.33 8.57 -10.39
N ARG A 58 4.60 8.85 -10.73
CA ARG A 58 5.10 8.76 -12.12
C ARG A 58 5.09 7.32 -12.63
N VAL A 59 5.54 6.36 -11.83
CA VAL A 59 5.50 4.93 -12.18
C VAL A 59 4.06 4.49 -12.45
N ALA A 60 3.13 4.79 -11.54
CA ALA A 60 1.73 4.40 -11.69
C ALA A 60 1.05 5.07 -12.89
N ARG A 61 1.39 6.31 -13.22
CA ARG A 61 0.92 6.98 -14.45
C ARG A 61 1.49 6.35 -15.72
N ALA A 62 2.75 5.90 -15.69
CA ALA A 62 3.40 5.27 -16.83
C ALA A 62 2.89 3.85 -17.11
N LEU A 63 2.31 3.20 -16.11
CA LEU A 63 1.81 1.82 -16.15
C LEU A 63 0.31 1.75 -15.78
N PRO A 64 -0.59 2.40 -16.55
CA PRO A 64 -2.01 2.53 -16.20
C PRO A 64 -2.74 1.18 -16.10
N GLU A 65 -2.26 0.15 -16.79
CA GLU A 65 -2.79 -1.21 -16.77
C GLU A 65 -2.44 -1.98 -15.49
N ILE A 66 -1.39 -1.57 -14.77
CA ILE A 66 -0.94 -2.21 -13.54
C ILE A 66 -1.65 -1.61 -12.34
N LYS A 67 -2.18 -2.46 -11.46
CA LYS A 67 -2.79 -2.02 -10.20
C LYS A 67 -1.75 -1.92 -9.09
N PHE A 68 -1.61 -0.75 -8.51
CA PHE A 68 -0.69 -0.46 -7.42
C PHE A 68 -1.42 -0.39 -6.09
N TRP A 69 -0.77 -0.87 -5.02
CA TRP A 69 -1.25 -0.61 -3.68
C TRP A 69 -0.12 -0.58 -2.64
N ALA A 70 -0.39 0.09 -1.52
CA ALA A 70 0.54 0.20 -0.41
C ALA A 70 -0.18 0.28 0.93
N TYR A 71 0.45 -0.30 1.95
CA TYR A 71 0.15 -0.04 3.37
C TYR A 71 1.25 0.87 3.89
N THR A 72 0.90 1.85 4.74
CA THR A 72 1.87 2.73 5.37
C THR A 72 1.44 3.15 6.77
N ARG A 73 2.39 3.28 7.70
CA ARG A 73 2.24 3.98 8.99
C ARG A 73 2.67 5.44 8.92
N THR A 74 3.31 5.85 7.83
CA THR A 74 3.56 7.27 7.57
C THR A 74 2.26 7.91 7.09
N TYR A 75 1.72 8.85 7.86
CA TYR A 75 0.48 9.58 7.52
C TYR A 75 0.69 11.08 7.33
N TRP A 76 1.90 11.61 7.58
CA TRP A 76 2.22 13.04 7.50
C TRP A 76 2.74 13.49 6.12
N LEU A 77 2.87 12.59 5.14
CA LEU A 77 3.25 12.92 3.76
C LEU A 77 2.01 13.24 2.91
N ASN A 78 2.22 13.94 1.79
CA ASN A 78 1.15 14.28 0.85
C ASN A 78 0.88 13.14 -0.15
N TYR A 79 -0.07 12.25 0.18
CA TYR A 79 -0.44 11.13 -0.69
C TYR A 79 -1.35 11.50 -1.88
N GLY A 80 -1.76 12.77 -2.01
CA GLY A 80 -2.66 13.25 -3.07
C GLY A 80 -2.27 12.78 -4.47
N PRO A 81 -1.01 12.95 -4.91
CA PRO A 81 -0.56 12.53 -6.24
C PRO A 81 -0.76 11.04 -6.56
N LEU A 82 -0.84 10.18 -5.53
CA LEU A 82 -1.04 8.75 -5.67
C LEU A 82 -2.53 8.39 -5.64
N VAL A 83 -3.27 8.87 -4.64
CA VAL A 83 -4.67 8.45 -4.40
C VAL A 83 -5.66 9.01 -5.42
N GLU A 84 -5.25 10.02 -6.20
CA GLU A 84 -6.01 10.50 -7.36
C GLU A 84 -5.89 9.58 -8.59
N LEU A 85 -4.95 8.63 -8.60
CA LEU A 85 -4.75 7.74 -9.74
C LEU A 85 -5.74 6.56 -9.72
N PRO A 86 -6.41 6.24 -10.84
CA PRO A 86 -7.44 5.19 -10.91
C PRO A 86 -6.88 3.77 -10.77
N ASN A 87 -5.56 3.61 -10.87
CA ASN A 87 -4.86 2.35 -10.70
C ASN A 87 -4.13 2.25 -9.35
N TRP A 88 -4.40 3.13 -8.39
CA TRP A 88 -3.77 3.12 -7.08
C TRP A 88 -4.76 2.88 -5.93
N GLN A 89 -4.38 2.04 -4.97
CA GLN A 89 -5.11 1.87 -3.71
C GLN A 89 -4.18 2.08 -2.52
N HIS A 90 -4.51 3.03 -1.65
CA HIS A 90 -3.72 3.35 -0.47
C HIS A 90 -4.41 2.93 0.83
N TYR A 91 -3.61 2.49 1.80
CA TYR A 91 -4.07 2.09 3.12
C TYR A 91 -3.17 2.70 4.21
N PHE A 92 -3.79 3.36 5.19
CA PHE A 92 -3.12 3.65 6.46
C PHE A 92 -3.22 2.44 7.38
N SER A 93 -2.06 1.96 7.83
CA SER A 93 -1.97 0.90 8.82
C SER A 93 -2.24 1.47 10.20
N ILE A 94 -3.23 0.92 10.89
CA ILE A 94 -3.69 1.39 12.20
C ILE A 94 -3.56 0.33 13.28
N ASP A 95 -3.31 0.79 14.49
CA ASP A 95 -3.38 0.05 15.75
C ASP A 95 -3.70 1.02 16.90
N ASP A 96 -3.65 0.49 18.13
CA ASP A 96 -3.96 1.24 19.35
C ASP A 96 -3.10 2.50 19.52
N ASP A 97 -1.86 2.48 19.02
CA ASP A 97 -0.89 3.55 19.25
C ASP A 97 -1.11 4.75 18.32
N ASN A 98 -1.63 4.52 17.11
CA ASN A 98 -1.69 5.56 16.08
C ASN A 98 -3.10 5.89 15.56
N PHE A 99 -4.13 5.14 15.97
CA PHE A 99 -5.46 5.24 15.38
C PHE A 99 -6.04 6.66 15.42
N GLU A 100 -5.98 7.33 16.57
CA GLU A 100 -6.54 8.68 16.72
C GLU A 100 -5.83 9.69 15.82
N ALA A 101 -4.50 9.64 15.78
CA ALA A 101 -3.69 10.50 14.93
C ALA A 101 -4.01 10.25 13.45
N VAL A 102 -4.09 8.99 13.04
CA VAL A 102 -4.44 8.60 11.66
C VAL A 102 -5.83 9.09 11.28
N LEU A 103 -6.84 8.93 12.14
CA LEU A 103 -8.18 9.42 11.86
C LEU A 103 -8.23 10.94 11.71
N LYS A 104 -7.57 11.67 12.63
CA LYS A 104 -7.51 13.13 12.57
C LYS A 104 -6.83 13.60 11.29
N THR A 105 -5.66 13.03 10.96
CA THR A 105 -4.94 13.37 9.73
C THR A 105 -5.78 13.04 8.51
N ARG A 106 -6.34 11.83 8.43
CA ARG A 106 -7.20 11.43 7.31
C ARG A 106 -8.41 12.36 7.13
N ALA A 107 -9.06 12.78 8.22
CA ALA A 107 -10.20 13.71 8.15
C ALA A 107 -9.80 15.11 7.67
N SER A 108 -8.57 15.54 7.93
CA SER A 108 -8.05 16.86 7.49
C SER A 108 -7.64 16.92 6.03
N LEU A 109 -7.43 15.76 5.37
CA LEU A 109 -6.99 15.68 3.98
C LEU A 109 -8.21 15.69 3.04
N SER A 110 -8.21 16.56 2.03
CA SER A 110 -9.29 16.63 1.02
C SER A 110 -9.54 15.29 0.32
N TYR A 111 -8.49 14.49 0.14
CA TYR A 111 -8.52 13.15 -0.45
C TYR A 111 -8.57 12.02 0.59
N GLY A 112 -8.65 12.32 1.89
CA GLY A 112 -8.54 11.31 2.95
C GLY A 112 -9.63 10.23 2.89
N HIS A 113 -10.79 10.56 2.34
CA HIS A 113 -11.87 9.60 2.07
C HIS A 113 -11.47 8.49 1.07
N LYS A 114 -10.47 8.73 0.21
CA LYS A 114 -9.91 7.74 -0.74
C LYS A 114 -8.89 6.80 -0.10
N ILE A 115 -8.33 7.18 1.05
CA ILE A 115 -7.41 6.35 1.83
C ILE A 115 -8.23 5.41 2.71
N LYS A 116 -7.94 4.11 2.65
CA LYS A 116 -8.57 3.10 3.50
C LYS A 116 -7.75 2.86 4.76
N LEU A 117 -8.34 2.18 5.73
CA LEU A 117 -7.64 1.76 6.94
C LEU A 117 -7.26 0.28 6.82
N ALA A 118 -6.22 -0.12 7.54
CA ALA A 118 -5.81 -1.51 7.63
C ALA A 118 -5.40 -1.81 9.07
N GLU A 119 -6.18 -2.61 9.79
CA GLU A 119 -5.99 -2.85 11.23
C GLU A 119 -5.34 -4.22 11.47
N ILE A 120 -4.50 -4.31 12.50
CA ILE A 120 -4.07 -5.59 13.05
C ILE A 120 -4.96 -5.93 14.25
N SER A 121 -5.75 -7.00 14.14
CA SER A 121 -6.65 -7.49 15.19
C SER A 121 -6.20 -8.86 15.69
N PRO A 122 -6.34 -9.21 16.97
CA PRO A 122 -5.95 -10.53 17.48
C PRO A 122 -6.84 -11.68 16.98
N THR A 123 -8.12 -11.45 16.65
CA THR A 123 -9.04 -12.55 16.26
C THR A 123 -9.81 -12.34 14.96
N GLY A 124 -9.66 -11.18 14.29
CA GLY A 124 -10.29 -10.88 13.00
C GLY A 124 -11.27 -9.70 13.06
N ILE A 125 -12.15 -9.54 12.06
CA ILE A 125 -13.01 -8.34 11.94
C ILE A 125 -13.93 -8.16 13.16
N ASP A 126 -14.49 -9.23 13.72
CA ASP A 126 -15.45 -9.10 14.82
C ASP A 126 -14.79 -8.60 16.11
N SER A 127 -13.47 -8.79 16.24
CA SER A 127 -12.64 -8.23 17.31
C SER A 127 -11.80 -7.04 16.87
N ALA A 128 -11.97 -6.57 15.64
CA ALA A 128 -11.27 -5.38 15.18
C ALA A 128 -11.88 -4.19 15.91
N LYS A 129 -11.02 -3.44 16.58
CA LYS A 129 -11.40 -2.32 17.43
C LYS A 129 -11.89 -1.14 16.60
N TYR A 130 -11.42 -1.00 15.37
CA TYR A 130 -11.64 0.17 14.53
C TYR A 130 -12.34 -0.13 13.20
N ILE A 131 -12.16 -1.33 12.66
CA ILE A 131 -12.79 -1.76 11.41
C ILE A 131 -13.96 -2.72 11.68
N THR A 132 -15.11 -2.47 11.07
CA THR A 132 -16.34 -3.27 11.29
C THR A 132 -16.63 -4.23 10.12
N ARG A 133 -17.60 -5.15 10.26
CA ARG A 133 -18.07 -6.02 9.15
C ARG A 133 -18.59 -5.24 7.92
N SER A 134 -19.21 -4.08 8.14
CA SER A 134 -19.72 -3.25 7.04
C SER A 134 -18.58 -2.60 6.27
N THR A 135 -17.48 -2.26 6.95
CA THR A 135 -16.35 -1.52 6.39
C THR A 135 -15.13 -2.38 6.11
N GLY A 136 -15.10 -3.65 6.54
CA GLY A 136 -13.89 -4.48 6.51
C GLY A 136 -14.02 -5.93 6.06
N PHE A 137 -12.86 -6.59 5.91
CA PHE A 137 -12.72 -8.03 5.64
C PHE A 137 -11.46 -8.59 6.31
N THR A 138 -11.46 -9.88 6.68
CA THR A 138 -10.28 -10.54 7.27
C THR A 138 -9.32 -10.92 6.15
N CYS A 139 -8.05 -10.56 6.27
CA CYS A 139 -7.02 -10.93 5.31
C CYS A 139 -6.82 -12.45 5.29
N PRO A 140 -6.93 -13.12 4.11
CA PRO A 140 -6.69 -14.56 3.97
C PRO A 140 -5.26 -15.04 4.21
N ALA A 141 -4.33 -14.13 4.42
CA ALA A 141 -2.96 -14.44 4.83
C ALA A 141 -2.75 -14.35 6.35
N GLY A 142 -3.78 -13.96 7.13
CA GLY A 142 -3.72 -14.01 8.59
C GLY A 142 -3.68 -15.46 9.11
N LYS A 143 -3.01 -15.66 10.26
CA LYS A 143 -2.72 -16.94 10.94
C LYS A 143 -3.66 -18.09 10.55
N GLY A 144 -3.17 -18.98 9.67
CA GLY A 144 -3.83 -20.26 9.35
C GLY A 144 -4.93 -20.22 8.29
N GLN A 145 -5.11 -19.12 7.57
CA GLN A 145 -6.03 -19.07 6.41
C GLN A 145 -5.34 -19.57 5.14
N ALA A 146 -6.13 -19.91 4.11
CA ALA A 146 -5.71 -20.67 2.92
C ALA A 146 -4.50 -20.11 2.12
N LEU A 147 -4.04 -18.89 2.41
CA LEU A 147 -2.95 -18.23 1.68
C LEU A 147 -1.74 -17.84 2.54
N ASP A 148 -1.71 -18.24 3.82
CA ASP A 148 -0.53 -18.05 4.67
C ASP A 148 0.69 -18.84 4.12
N GLY A 149 1.86 -18.20 4.06
CA GLY A 149 3.07 -18.78 3.47
C GLY A 149 3.04 -19.07 1.96
N VAL A 150 1.93 -18.79 1.25
CA VAL A 150 1.81 -19.07 -0.18
C VAL A 150 2.55 -18.00 -1.01
N PRO A 151 3.52 -18.37 -1.86
CA PRO A 151 4.17 -17.43 -2.76
C PRO A 151 3.17 -16.71 -3.65
N GLY A 152 3.22 -15.38 -3.66
CA GLY A 152 2.28 -14.54 -4.41
C GLY A 152 0.85 -14.58 -3.85
N ALA A 153 0.65 -14.83 -2.56
CA ALA A 153 -0.67 -14.82 -1.90
C ALA A 153 -1.54 -13.63 -2.30
N CYS A 154 -0.98 -12.41 -2.33
CA CYS A 154 -1.72 -11.21 -2.73
C CYS A 154 -2.11 -11.19 -4.22
N LEU A 155 -1.30 -11.79 -5.11
CA LEU A 155 -1.62 -11.93 -6.54
C LEU A 155 -2.79 -12.90 -6.76
N ARG A 156 -2.87 -13.95 -5.94
CA ARG A 156 -3.96 -14.94 -5.96
C ARG A 156 -5.24 -14.40 -5.32
N CYS A 157 -5.12 -13.76 -4.16
CA CYS A 157 -6.21 -13.23 -3.35
C CYS A 157 -6.93 -12.05 -4.00
N LYS A 158 -6.17 -11.07 -4.49
CA LYS A 158 -6.66 -9.88 -5.20
C LYS A 158 -7.56 -8.92 -4.39
N LEU A 159 -7.91 -9.24 -3.14
CA LEU A 159 -8.88 -8.47 -2.37
C LEU A 159 -8.47 -7.02 -2.10
N CYS A 160 -7.17 -6.72 -2.03
CA CYS A 160 -6.66 -5.39 -1.69
C CYS A 160 -6.46 -4.47 -2.90
N TRP A 161 -6.57 -4.96 -4.14
CA TRP A 161 -6.21 -4.17 -5.33
C TRP A 161 -7.14 -4.33 -6.53
N SER A 162 -7.92 -5.41 -6.63
CA SER A 162 -8.71 -5.71 -7.84
C SER A 162 -10.03 -4.94 -7.99
N GLY A 163 -10.21 -3.81 -7.32
CA GLY A 163 -11.41 -2.98 -7.46
C GLY A 163 -12.71 -3.54 -6.85
N LYS A 164 -12.77 -4.85 -6.52
CA LYS A 164 -13.76 -5.42 -5.58
C LYS A 164 -13.53 -4.97 -4.14
N CYS A 165 -12.37 -4.37 -3.88
CA CYS A 165 -12.02 -3.80 -2.60
C CYS A 165 -12.85 -2.53 -2.35
N ARG A 166 -14.01 -2.65 -1.71
CA ARG A 166 -14.67 -1.48 -1.08
C ARG A 166 -14.36 -1.38 0.41
N LYS A 167 -13.71 -2.40 0.97
CA LYS A 167 -13.54 -2.60 2.41
C LYS A 167 -12.08 -2.56 2.83
N SER A 168 -11.86 -2.18 4.08
CA SER A 168 -10.60 -2.09 4.80
C SER A 168 -10.16 -3.48 5.30
N PRO A 169 -8.92 -3.94 5.04
CA PRO A 169 -8.45 -5.23 5.54
C PRO A 169 -8.21 -5.22 7.05
N VAL A 170 -8.45 -6.36 7.68
CA VAL A 170 -8.05 -6.68 9.05
C VAL A 170 -7.07 -7.84 9.01
N PHE A 171 -5.87 -7.67 9.55
CA PHE A 171 -4.86 -8.72 9.68
C PHE A 171 -4.97 -9.39 11.04
N ILE A 172 -4.95 -10.72 11.08
CA ILE A 172 -4.94 -11.45 12.36
C ILE A 172 -3.52 -11.48 12.92
N LYS A 173 -3.31 -10.93 14.14
CA LYS A 173 -2.02 -10.91 14.83
C LYS A 173 -1.55 -12.35 15.11
N HIS A 174 -0.28 -12.64 14.82
CA HIS A 174 0.32 -13.95 15.08
C HIS A 174 0.56 -14.18 16.57
#